data_AF-A0A4U1I744-F1
#
_entry.id   AF-A0A4U1I744-F1
#
_cell.length_a   1.000
_cell.length_b   1.000
_cell.length_c   1.000
_cell.angle_alpha   90.00
_cell.angle_beta   90.00
_cell.angle_gamma   90.00
#
_symmetry.space_group_name_H-M   'P 1'
#
loop_
_entity.id
_entity.type
_entity.pdbx_description
1 polymer ?
#
loop_
_entity_poly.entity_id
_entity_poly.type
_entity_poly.pdbx_seq_one_letter_code
_entity_poly.pdbx_strand_id
1 'polypeptide(L)'
;MNPSLNDQAYKVISEFLSMLNSMDEVALESRFGVTGPILEEICECLDDYFGRKPSVSLAPVDVAFSGKRGSRPYIDLFEMNDGRSWGAECVLWVDGRAEEPILHVELIETGNGLDLRYKYIGS
;
A
#
# COMPACT_ATOMS: atom_id res chain seq x y z
N MET A 1 -9.99 11.61 -19.64
CA MET A 1 -8.75 10.80 -19.63
C MET A 1 -8.87 9.84 -18.47
N ASN A 2 -8.71 8.54 -18.72
CA ASN A 2 -8.62 7.59 -17.61
C ASN A 2 -7.26 7.82 -16.92
N PRO A 3 -7.22 7.92 -15.58
CA PRO A 3 -5.96 8.01 -14.85
C PRO A 3 -5.07 6.82 -15.20
N SER A 4 -3.75 7.03 -15.24
CA SER A 4 -2.82 5.93 -15.51
C SER A 4 -2.94 4.85 -14.43
N LEU A 5 -2.52 3.62 -14.74
CA LEU A 5 -2.52 2.53 -13.75
C LEU A 5 -1.75 2.93 -12.49
N ASN A 6 -0.60 3.61 -12.65
CA ASN A 6 0.22 4.11 -11.55
C ASN A 6 -0.56 5.12 -10.69
N ASP A 7 -1.27 6.07 -11.30
CA ASP A 7 -2.07 7.06 -10.55
C ASP A 7 -3.20 6.38 -9.75
N GLN A 8 -3.85 5.37 -10.36
CA GLN A 8 -4.90 4.61 -9.70
C GLN A 8 -4.37 3.79 -8.53
N ALA A 9 -3.25 3.09 -8.74
CA ALA A 9 -2.58 2.29 -7.70
C ALA A 9 -2.12 3.18 -6.55
N TYR A 10 -1.45 4.29 -6.86
CA TYR A 10 -0.99 5.24 -5.85
C TYR A 10 -2.14 5.78 -5.01
N LYS A 11 -3.25 6.16 -5.66
CA LYS A 11 -4.44 6.68 -4.99
C LYS A 11 -5.05 5.66 -4.03
N VAL A 12 -5.32 4.44 -4.48
CA VAL A 12 -5.98 3.43 -3.64
C VAL A 12 -5.11 2.97 -2.48
N ILE A 13 -3.79 2.84 -2.69
CA ILE A 13 -2.86 2.46 -1.63
C ILE A 13 -2.68 3.61 -0.63
N SER A 14 -2.61 4.86 -1.10
CA SER A 14 -2.56 6.03 -0.20
C SER A 14 -3.83 6.17 0.64
N GLU A 15 -5.00 5.91 0.06
CA GLU A 15 -6.28 5.86 0.77
C GLU A 15 -6.26 4.81 1.88
N PHE A 16 -5.80 3.59 1.57
CA PHE A 16 -5.62 2.52 2.56
C PHE A 16 -4.70 2.95 3.72
N LEU A 17 -3.52 3.48 3.41
CA LEU A 17 -2.58 3.94 4.44
C LEU A 17 -3.15 5.09 5.28
N SER A 18 -3.88 6.02 4.65
CA SER A 18 -4.54 7.12 5.37
C SER A 18 -5.55 6.59 6.39
N MET A 19 -6.40 5.63 6.01
CA MET A 19 -7.37 5.01 6.91
C MET A 19 -6.69 4.17 8.01
N LEU A 20 -5.58 3.49 7.67
CA LEU A 20 -4.76 2.76 8.63
C LEU A 20 -4.13 3.69 9.67
N ASN A 21 -3.69 4.88 9.27
CA ASN A 21 -3.12 5.88 10.18
C ASN A 21 -4.17 6.51 11.08
N SER A 22 -5.38 6.76 10.56
CA SER A 22 -6.48 7.31 11.37
C SER A 22 -7.19 6.27 12.23
N MET A 23 -6.83 4.99 12.10
CA MET A 23 -7.52 3.86 12.76
C MET A 23 -9.03 3.89 12.50
N ASP A 24 -9.43 4.21 11.27
CA ASP A 24 -10.84 4.20 10.88
C ASP A 24 -11.29 2.77 10.59
N GLU A 25 -11.58 2.01 11.65
CA GLU A 25 -11.94 0.59 11.59
C GLU A 25 -13.13 0.33 10.64
N VAL A 26 -14.14 1.21 10.67
CA VAL A 26 -15.34 1.07 9.85
C VAL A 26 -15.00 1.24 8.36
N ALA A 27 -14.19 2.25 8.02
CA ALA A 27 -13.76 2.47 6.65
C ALA A 27 -12.80 1.36 6.17
N LEU A 28 -11.88 0.92 7.03
CA LEU A 28 -10.94 -0.17 6.74
C LEU A 28 -11.68 -1.49 6.47
N GLU A 29 -12.69 -1.82 7.27
CA GLU A 29 -13.49 -3.04 7.05
C GLU A 29 -14.35 -2.91 5.79
N SER A 30 -15.08 -1.81 5.63
CA SER A 30 -16.02 -1.66 4.52
C SER A 30 -15.37 -1.43 3.15
N ARG A 31 -14.24 -0.71 3.09
CA ARG A 31 -13.52 -0.39 1.85
C ARG A 31 -12.50 -1.47 1.47
N PHE A 32 -11.83 -2.04 2.47
CA PHE A 32 -10.66 -2.90 2.26
C PHE A 32 -10.81 -4.29 2.90
N GLY A 33 -11.91 -4.61 3.57
CA GLY A 33 -12.11 -5.90 4.22
C GLY A 33 -11.14 -6.17 5.37
N VAL A 34 -10.59 -5.12 6.00
CA VAL A 34 -9.72 -5.25 7.18
C VAL A 34 -10.62 -5.42 8.39
N THR A 35 -10.79 -6.64 8.87
CA THR A 35 -11.50 -6.89 10.13
C THR A 35 -10.63 -6.48 11.33
N GLY A 36 -11.22 -6.35 12.51
CA GLY A 36 -10.49 -6.06 13.76
C GLY A 36 -9.24 -6.94 13.96
N PRO A 37 -9.33 -8.28 13.85
CA PRO A 37 -8.17 -9.15 13.96
C PRO A 37 -7.06 -8.87 12.93
N ILE A 38 -7.42 -8.57 11.68
CA ILE A 38 -6.44 -8.23 10.63
C ILE A 38 -5.77 -6.89 10.95
N LEU A 39 -6.53 -5.92 11.49
CA LEU A 39 -5.97 -4.64 11.90
C LEU A 39 -4.99 -4.78 13.07
N GLU A 40 -5.31 -5.64 14.04
CA GLU A 40 -4.42 -5.99 15.15
C GLU A 40 -3.10 -6.59 14.60
N GLU A 41 -3.18 -7.58 13.72
CA GLU A 41 -2.00 -8.18 13.06
C GLU A 41 -1.15 -7.13 12.31
N ILE A 42 -1.77 -6.23 11.55
CA ILE A 42 -1.05 -5.15 10.86
C ILE A 42 -0.34 -4.23 11.87
N CYS A 43 -1.00 -3.90 12.98
CA CYS A 43 -0.42 -3.03 14.01
C CYS A 43 0.72 -3.73 14.76
N GLU A 44 0.59 -5.01 15.09
CA GLU A 44 1.65 -5.82 15.69
C GLU A 44 2.86 -5.92 14.76
N CYS A 45 2.66 -6.18 13.46
CA CYS A 45 3.76 -6.18 12.50
C CYS A 45 4.49 -4.83 12.45
N LEU A 46 3.76 -3.71 12.47
CA LEU A 46 4.39 -2.39 12.52
C LEU A 46 5.12 -2.15 13.85
N ASP A 47 4.55 -2.60 14.96
CA ASP A 47 5.18 -2.54 16.28
C ASP A 47 6.49 -3.33 16.32
N ASP A 48 6.54 -4.51 15.70
CA ASP A 48 7.76 -5.34 15.61
C ASP A 48 8.91 -4.61 14.88
N TYR A 49 8.61 -3.84 13.83
CA TYR A 49 9.62 -3.06 13.11
C TYR A 49 10.03 -1.77 13.85
N PHE A 50 9.10 -1.09 14.53
CA PHE A 50 9.30 0.28 15.00
C PHE A 50 9.20 0.48 16.52
N GLY A 51 8.87 -0.57 17.28
CA GLY A 51 8.57 -0.55 18.72
C GLY A 51 7.31 0.25 19.11
N ARG A 52 6.52 0.63 18.10
CA ARG A 52 5.23 1.34 18.18
C ARG A 52 4.53 1.21 16.82
N LYS A 53 3.23 1.47 16.73
CA LYS A 53 2.56 1.77 15.45
C LYS A 53 2.91 3.21 15.00
N PRO A 54 3.72 3.43 13.95
CA PRO A 54 3.94 4.78 13.42
C PRO A 54 2.84 5.17 12.42
N SER A 55 2.82 6.45 12.04
CA SER A 55 2.12 6.86 10.82
C SER A 55 2.97 6.46 9.62
N VAL A 56 2.39 5.69 8.70
CA VAL A 56 3.07 5.18 7.49
C VAL A 56 2.54 5.85 6.24
N SER A 57 3.38 6.00 5.22
CA SER A 57 3.02 6.66 3.96
C SER A 57 3.75 6.01 2.77
N LEU A 58 3.36 6.39 1.56
CA LEU A 58 4.15 6.10 0.36
C LEU A 58 5.18 7.19 0.12
N ALA A 59 6.17 6.88 -0.71
CA ALA A 59 7.02 7.91 -1.31
C ALA A 59 6.17 8.98 -2.02
N PRO A 60 6.67 10.24 -2.14
CA PRO A 60 6.02 11.27 -2.95
C PRO A 60 5.73 10.79 -4.38
N VAL A 61 4.57 11.14 -4.92
CA VAL A 61 4.06 10.60 -6.20
C VAL A 61 5.02 10.84 -7.37
N ASP A 62 5.77 11.94 -7.37
CA ASP A 62 6.74 12.32 -8.39
C ASP A 62 7.97 11.41 -8.42
N VAL A 63 8.24 10.67 -7.33
CA VAL A 63 9.35 9.73 -7.23
C VAL A 63 8.94 8.28 -6.96
N ALA A 64 7.68 8.03 -6.61
CA ALA A 64 7.22 6.72 -6.12
C ALA A 64 7.50 5.56 -7.10
N PHE A 65 7.22 5.79 -8.39
CA PHE A 65 7.42 4.80 -9.45
C PHE A 65 8.76 4.93 -10.18
N SER A 66 9.55 5.96 -9.86
CA SER A 66 10.86 6.16 -10.48
C SER A 66 11.95 5.62 -9.55
N GLY A 67 12.59 4.52 -9.94
CA GLY A 67 13.88 4.16 -9.34
C GLY A 67 14.93 5.22 -9.66
N LYS A 68 15.98 5.34 -8.83
CA LYS A 68 17.24 5.91 -9.33
C LYS A 68 17.75 4.98 -10.43
N ARG A 69 18.51 5.48 -11.40
CA ARG A 69 19.15 4.62 -12.42
C ARG A 69 19.99 3.54 -11.71
N GLY A 70 19.52 2.30 -11.72
CA GLY A 70 20.15 1.17 -11.01
C GLY A 70 19.63 0.86 -9.60
N SER A 71 18.56 1.51 -9.12
CA SER A 71 17.84 1.12 -7.90
C SER A 71 16.41 0.69 -8.22
N ARG A 72 15.85 -0.19 -7.38
CA ARG A 72 14.41 -0.52 -7.39
C ARG A 72 13.58 0.76 -7.17
N PRO A 73 12.41 0.94 -7.81
CA PRO A 73 11.46 1.99 -7.44
C PRO A 73 10.95 1.80 -6.00
N TYR A 74 10.36 2.85 -5.41
CA TYR A 74 9.72 2.75 -4.10
C TYR A 74 8.37 2.02 -4.17
N ILE A 75 7.71 2.08 -5.32
CA ILE A 75 6.55 1.26 -5.66
C ILE A 75 6.88 0.50 -6.93
N ASP A 76 7.01 -0.81 -6.79
CA ASP A 76 7.18 -1.74 -7.90
C ASP A 76 5.83 -2.36 -8.24
N LEU A 77 5.24 -1.97 -9.37
CA LEU A 77 3.91 -2.39 -9.82
C LEU A 77 4.05 -3.33 -11.02
N PHE A 78 3.46 -4.52 -10.92
CA PHE A 78 3.58 -5.56 -11.94
C PHE A 78 2.26 -6.29 -12.17
N GLU A 79 2.03 -6.74 -13.40
CA GLU A 79 0.83 -7.50 -13.78
C GLU A 79 0.92 -8.95 -13.28
N MET A 80 -0.18 -9.47 -12.77
CA MET A 80 -0.31 -10.86 -12.33
C MET A 80 -0.76 -11.76 -13.49
N ASN A 81 -0.61 -13.08 -13.33
CA ASN A 81 -0.86 -14.06 -14.39
C ASN A 81 -2.33 -14.15 -14.88
N ASP A 82 -3.27 -13.50 -14.21
CA ASP A 82 -4.70 -13.53 -14.56
C ASP A 82 -5.12 -12.42 -15.56
N GLY A 83 -4.22 -11.48 -15.86
CA GLY A 83 -4.46 -10.34 -16.74
C GLY A 83 -5.52 -9.36 -16.23
N ARG A 84 -5.87 -9.41 -14.95
CA ARG A 84 -6.91 -8.57 -14.31
C ARG A 84 -6.52 -8.06 -12.93
N SER A 85 -5.38 -8.50 -12.42
CA SER A 85 -4.81 -8.02 -11.17
C SER A 85 -3.36 -7.62 -11.32
N TRP A 86 -2.91 -6.79 -10.39
CA TRP A 86 -1.55 -6.26 -10.30
C TRP A 86 -1.04 -6.44 -8.89
N GLY A 87 0.18 -6.94 -8.75
CA GLY A 87 0.92 -6.89 -7.50
C GLY A 87 1.62 -5.54 -7.36
N ALA A 88 1.66 -4.99 -6.16
CA ALA A 88 2.52 -3.86 -5.85
C ALA A 88 3.35 -4.11 -4.58
N GLU A 89 4.64 -3.82 -4.66
CA GLU A 89 5.56 -3.79 -3.53
C GLU A 89 5.89 -2.34 -3.21
N CYS A 90 5.47 -1.88 -2.03
CA CYS A 90 5.53 -0.49 -1.62
C CYS A 90 6.45 -0.34 -0.41
N VAL A 91 7.63 0.28 -0.60
CA VAL A 91 8.50 0.67 0.51
C VAL A 91 7.76 1.70 1.36
N LEU A 92 7.52 1.37 2.64
CA LEU A 92 6.83 2.27 3.55
C LEU A 92 7.73 3.43 3.97
N TRP A 93 7.13 4.61 4.10
CA TRP A 93 7.79 5.81 4.58
C TRP A 93 7.26 6.21 5.96
N VAL A 94 8.18 6.49 6.88
CA VAL A 94 7.92 7.04 8.21
C VAL A 94 8.68 8.35 8.35
N ASP A 95 8.03 9.39 8.89
CA ASP A 95 8.63 10.73 9.08
C ASP A 95 9.35 11.28 7.84
N GLY A 96 8.81 10.99 6.65
CA GLY A 96 9.33 11.46 5.36
C GLY A 96 10.56 10.72 4.84
N ARG A 97 10.85 9.51 5.34
CA ARG A 97 11.97 8.67 4.91
C ARG A 97 11.52 7.27 4.59
N ALA A 98 12.17 6.65 3.59
CA ALA A 98 11.98 5.24 3.28
C ALA A 98 12.54 4.36 4.40
N GLU A 99 11.74 3.39 4.83
CA GLU A 99 12.08 2.45 5.91
C GLU A 99 12.15 1.01 5.39
N GLU A 100 12.53 0.08 6.26
CA GLU A 100 12.65 -1.35 5.94
C GLU A 100 11.34 -2.03 5.48
N PRO A 101 10.18 -1.85 6.16
CA PRO A 101 9.00 -2.65 5.84
C PRO A 101 8.42 -2.29 4.48
N ILE A 102 8.07 -3.33 3.74
CA ILE A 102 7.41 -3.30 2.44
C ILE A 102 5.95 -3.71 2.65
N LEU A 103 5.04 -2.85 2.21
CA LEU A 103 3.64 -3.19 2.05
C LEU A 103 3.47 -3.90 0.70
N HIS A 104 3.10 -5.17 0.75
CA HIS A 104 2.71 -5.96 -0.40
C HIS A 104 1.21 -5.89 -0.57
N VAL A 105 0.73 -5.55 -1.78
CA VAL A 105 -0.70 -5.52 -2.09
C VAL A 105 -1.02 -6.20 -3.41
N GLU A 106 -2.23 -6.75 -3.49
CA GLU A 106 -2.85 -7.14 -4.75
C GLU A 106 -3.97 -6.15 -5.08
N LEU A 107 -3.90 -5.57 -6.28
CA LEU A 107 -4.87 -4.66 -6.84
C LEU A 107 -5.67 -5.38 -7.91
N ILE A 108 -6.99 -5.24 -7.92
CA ILE A 108 -7.87 -5.85 -8.92
C ILE A 108 -8.59 -4.78 -9.73
N GLU A 109 -8.78 -5.02 -11.03
CA GLU A 109 -9.62 -4.14 -11.84
C GLU A 109 -11.09 -4.29 -11.48
N THR A 110 -11.76 -3.16 -11.33
CA THR A 110 -13.21 -3.07 -11.14
C THR A 110 -13.80 -2.08 -12.15
N GLY A 111 -15.13 -2.06 -12.31
CA GLY A 111 -15.80 -1.10 -13.18
C GLY A 111 -15.56 0.39 -12.82
N ASN A 112 -15.02 0.67 -11.63
CA ASN A 112 -14.75 2.00 -11.12
C ASN A 112 -13.25 2.32 -10.95
N GLY A 113 -12.35 1.46 -11.46
CA GLY A 113 -10.89 1.57 -11.30
C GLY A 113 -10.31 0.43 -10.49
N LEU A 114 -9.19 0.65 -9.79
CA LEU A 114 -8.55 -0.38 -8.96
C LEU A 114 -9.15 -0.49 -7.56
N ASP A 115 -9.20 -1.72 -7.06
CA ASP A 115 -9.50 -2.02 -5.67
C ASP A 115 -8.40 -2.87 -5.02
N LEU A 116 -8.23 -2.78 -3.70
CA LEU A 116 -7.18 -3.47 -2.95
C LEU A 116 -7.76 -4.71 -2.26
N ARG A 117 -7.27 -5.90 -2.64
CA ARG A 117 -7.81 -7.19 -2.20
C ARG A 117 -6.98 -7.86 -1.12
N TYR A 118 -5.69 -8.05 -1.38
CA TYR A 118 -4.76 -8.70 -0.46
C TYR A 118 -3.69 -7.72 0.01
N LYS A 119 -3.22 -7.90 1.25
CA LYS A 119 -2.28 -7.01 1.92
C LYS A 119 -1.53 -7.74 3.02
N TYR A 120 -0.22 -7.57 3.05
CA TYR A 120 0.62 -7.89 4.21
C TYR A 120 1.85 -6.97 4.26
N ILE A 121 2.47 -6.87 5.43
CA ILE A 121 3.70 -6.11 5.64
C ILE A 121 4.83 -7.09 5.94
N GLY A 122 5.97 -6.94 5.25
CA GLY A 122 7.16 -7.77 5.43
C GLY A 122 8.39 -7.14 4.78
N SER A 123 9.54 -7.82 4.82
CA SER A 123 10.83 -7.36 4.28
C SER A 123 11.46 -8.40 3.36
#